data_AF-H5U5T2-F1
#
_entry.id   AF-H5U5T2-F1
#
_cell.length_a   1.000
_cell.length_b   1.000
_cell.length_c   1.000
_cell.angle_alpha   90.00
_cell.angle_beta   90.00
_cell.angle_gamma   90.00
#
_symmetry.space_group_name_H-M   'P 1'
#
loop_
_entity.id
_entity.type
_entity.pdbx_description
1 polymer ?
#
loop_
_entity_poly.entity_id
_entity_poly.type
_entity_poly.pdbx_seq_one_letter_code
_entity_poly.pdbx_strand_id
1 'polypeptide(L)'
;MHEGTPDRVTPSPLITRARPAFFLLARPTGSADTLPASIGEPDVFYSEAQALDALDIHFAWCAARFDAHVVDNAQWYLQSAMVGPRIATALGEVYLAADTETGEVHAAAGAFLTESEVVHWAPFVDAVAPRIPNSRISSAGIPDGPTPKGGPGRLRLAYRGDAEVSFSQVWFAPMDSTRVYPKRIHIGDDAL
;
A
#
# COMPACT_ATOMS: atom_id res chain seq x y z
N MET A 1 26.20 -27.76 17.85
CA MET A 1 26.57 -26.36 17.59
C MET A 1 26.58 -26.13 16.09
N HIS A 2 25.54 -25.51 15.55
CA HIS A 2 25.54 -24.91 14.21
C HIS A 2 24.79 -23.59 14.32
N GLU A 3 25.55 -22.51 14.44
CA GLU A 3 25.07 -21.15 14.28
C GLU A 3 24.72 -20.95 12.80
N GLY A 4 23.42 -20.91 12.50
CA GLY A 4 22.93 -20.37 11.24
C GLY A 4 23.22 -18.88 11.23
N THR A 5 24.08 -18.44 10.32
CA THR A 5 24.32 -17.02 10.04
C THR A 5 22.96 -16.41 9.67
N PRO A 6 22.53 -15.30 10.30
CA PRO A 6 21.27 -14.69 9.92
C PRO A 6 21.37 -14.27 8.46
N ASP A 7 20.40 -14.73 7.65
CA ASP A 7 20.24 -14.34 6.25
C ASP A 7 20.41 -12.82 6.17
N ARG A 8 21.44 -12.36 5.46
CA ARG A 8 21.62 -10.93 5.19
C ARG A 8 20.41 -10.51 4.38
N VAL A 9 19.46 -9.84 5.03
CA VAL A 9 18.35 -9.15 4.38
C VAL A 9 18.95 -8.25 3.32
N THR A 10 18.85 -8.66 2.05
CA THR A 10 19.35 -7.85 0.96
C THR A 10 18.46 -6.61 0.90
N PRO A 11 19.01 -5.39 1.02
CA PRO A 11 18.20 -4.20 1.03
C PRO A 11 17.42 -4.14 -0.28
N SER A 12 16.10 -3.95 -0.17
CA SER A 12 15.24 -3.81 -1.34
C SER A 12 15.75 -2.66 -2.22
N PRO A 13 15.80 -2.83 -3.55
CA PRO A 13 16.39 -1.83 -4.44
C PRO A 13 15.60 -0.52 -4.42
N LEU A 14 16.32 0.60 -4.51
CA LEU A 14 15.72 1.93 -4.64
C LEU A 14 14.97 2.08 -5.98
N ILE A 15 13.80 2.72 -5.93
CA ILE A 15 12.97 3.06 -7.08
C ILE A 15 13.36 4.46 -7.56
N THR A 16 14.29 4.53 -8.50
CA THR A 16 14.85 5.80 -9.03
C THR A 16 14.07 6.36 -10.22
N ARG A 17 13.10 5.60 -10.75
CA ARG A 17 12.23 6.00 -11.86
C ARG A 17 10.81 5.53 -11.59
N ALA A 18 9.82 6.33 -11.99
CA ALA A 18 8.42 5.95 -11.95
C ALA A 18 8.19 4.64 -12.72
N ARG A 19 7.51 3.69 -12.08
CA ARG A 19 7.17 2.39 -12.65
C ARG A 19 5.90 1.82 -12.01
N PRO A 20 5.16 0.94 -12.70
CA PRO A 20 4.10 0.18 -12.07
C PRO A 20 4.64 -0.72 -10.95
N ALA A 21 3.89 -0.79 -9.86
CA ALA A 21 4.01 -1.77 -8.80
C ALA A 21 2.63 -2.38 -8.50
N PHE A 22 2.65 -3.60 -7.97
CA PHE A 22 1.49 -4.40 -7.67
C PHE A 22 1.52 -4.84 -6.22
N PHE A 23 0.32 -4.92 -5.64
CA PHE A 23 0.09 -5.19 -4.23
C PHE A 23 -1.10 -6.14 -4.10
N LEU A 24 -1.05 -7.02 -3.09
CA LEU A 24 -2.18 -7.86 -2.74
C LEU A 24 -2.88 -7.27 -1.52
N LEU A 25 -4.20 -7.13 -1.64
CA LEU A 25 -5.07 -6.65 -0.56
C LEU A 25 -6.11 -7.71 -0.25
N ALA A 26 -6.14 -8.21 0.98
CA ALA A 26 -7.20 -9.07 1.48
C ALA A 26 -8.13 -8.25 2.40
N ARG A 27 -9.41 -8.14 2.04
CA ARG A 27 -10.40 -7.35 2.76
C ARG A 27 -11.49 -8.23 3.38
N PRO A 28 -11.73 -8.21 4.70
CA PRO A 28 -12.85 -8.93 5.31
C PRO A 28 -14.19 -8.36 4.84
N THR A 29 -15.19 -9.21 4.68
CA THR A 29 -16.54 -8.82 4.25
C THR A 29 -17.46 -8.41 5.40
N GLY A 30 -17.16 -8.79 6.65
CA GLY A 30 -18.01 -8.56 7.82
C GLY A 30 -17.48 -7.56 8.86
N SER A 31 -16.23 -7.13 8.73
CA SER A 31 -15.63 -6.13 9.61
C SER A 31 -14.48 -5.45 8.88
N ALA A 32 -14.72 -4.22 8.43
CA ALA A 32 -13.68 -3.42 7.77
C ALA A 32 -12.50 -3.11 8.72
N ASP A 33 -12.67 -3.33 10.02
CA ASP A 33 -11.76 -2.90 11.08
C ASP A 33 -10.97 -4.06 11.74
N THR A 34 -11.20 -5.34 11.40
CA THR A 34 -10.66 -6.48 12.19
C THR A 34 -9.91 -7.59 11.44
N LEU A 35 -9.33 -7.29 10.28
CA LEU A 35 -8.12 -8.00 9.81
C LEU A 35 -7.09 -6.97 9.37
N PRO A 36 -5.79 -7.31 9.28
CA PRO A 36 -4.83 -6.37 8.72
C PRO A 36 -5.35 -5.98 7.34
N ALA A 37 -5.40 -4.68 7.08
CA ALA A 37 -5.80 -4.10 5.80
C ALA A 37 -4.85 -4.50 4.64
N SER A 38 -4.17 -5.64 4.73
CA SER A 38 -2.75 -5.70 4.43
C SER A 38 -2.02 -7.02 4.66
N ILE A 39 -2.61 -8.12 4.23
CA ILE A 39 -1.79 -9.30 4.00
C ILE A 39 -0.90 -9.01 2.78
N GLY A 40 0.42 -8.92 2.99
CA GLY A 40 1.38 -8.56 1.94
C GLY A 40 1.76 -7.08 1.91
N GLU A 41 1.36 -6.29 2.93
CA GLU A 41 1.72 -4.87 3.09
C GLU A 41 3.16 -4.51 2.69
N PRO A 42 4.21 -5.22 3.17
CA PRO A 42 5.59 -4.87 2.82
C PRO A 42 6.01 -5.34 1.42
N ASP A 43 5.22 -6.21 0.79
CA ASP A 43 5.56 -6.84 -0.48
C ASP A 43 5.12 -5.94 -1.64
N VAL A 44 6.13 -5.44 -2.35
CA VAL A 44 5.95 -4.64 -3.55
C VAL A 44 6.43 -5.46 -4.73
N PHE A 45 5.50 -5.88 -5.58
CA PHE A 45 5.79 -6.62 -6.80
C PHE A 45 5.95 -5.65 -7.97
N TYR A 46 6.84 -5.97 -8.91
CA TYR A 46 7.06 -5.13 -10.10
C TYR A 46 6.53 -5.77 -11.39
N SER A 47 5.77 -6.85 -11.26
CA SER A 47 4.99 -7.46 -12.32
C SER A 47 3.72 -8.09 -11.74
N GLU A 48 2.65 -8.08 -12.53
CA GLU A 48 1.38 -8.71 -12.18
C GLU A 48 1.55 -10.21 -11.94
N ALA A 49 2.30 -10.91 -12.80
CA ALA A 49 2.55 -12.34 -12.66
C ALA A 49 3.18 -12.69 -11.31
N GLN A 50 4.20 -11.94 -10.86
CA GLN A 50 4.83 -12.16 -9.55
C GLN A 50 3.86 -11.94 -8.39
N ALA A 51 2.98 -10.94 -8.49
CA ALA A 51 1.97 -10.70 -7.46
C ALA A 51 0.94 -11.84 -7.41
N LEU A 52 0.48 -12.32 -8.57
CA LEU A 52 -0.46 -13.43 -8.65
C LEU A 52 0.15 -14.76 -8.19
N ASP A 53 1.42 -15.03 -8.52
CA ASP A 53 2.15 -16.21 -8.05
C ASP A 53 2.28 -16.23 -6.52
N ALA A 54 2.33 -15.05 -5.88
CA ALA A 54 2.40 -14.92 -4.44
C ALA A 54 1.05 -15.06 -3.74
N LEU A 55 -0.08 -15.09 -4.48
CA LEU A 55 -1.43 -15.08 -3.90
C LEU A 55 -1.68 -16.28 -2.97
N ASP A 56 -1.32 -17.49 -3.40
CA ASP A 56 -1.53 -18.70 -2.60
C ASP A 56 -0.69 -18.69 -1.32
N ILE A 57 0.53 -18.12 -1.37
CA ILE A 57 1.41 -17.97 -0.22
C ILE A 57 0.78 -17.00 0.79
N HIS A 58 0.26 -15.87 0.31
CA HIS A 58 -0.42 -14.88 1.15
C HIS A 58 -1.70 -15.46 1.76
N PHE A 59 -2.48 -16.21 0.99
CA PHE A 59 -3.66 -16.92 1.49
C PHE A 59 -3.30 -17.92 2.59
N ALA A 60 -2.27 -18.74 2.38
CA ALA A 60 -1.79 -19.69 3.39
C ALA A 60 -1.29 -18.98 4.66
N TRP A 61 -0.60 -17.83 4.50
CA TRP A 61 -0.15 -16.99 5.62
C TRP A 61 -1.33 -16.45 6.43
N CYS A 62 -2.42 -16.04 5.78
CA CYS A 62 -3.66 -15.64 6.45
C CYS A 62 -4.28 -16.79 7.23
N ALA A 63 -4.47 -17.93 6.55
CA ALA A 63 -5.14 -19.10 7.11
C ALA A 63 -4.43 -19.62 8.36
N ALA A 64 -3.12 -19.41 8.46
CA ALA A 64 -2.33 -19.78 9.63
C ALA A 64 -2.44 -18.79 10.82
N ARG A 65 -2.90 -17.54 10.59
CA ARG A 65 -2.89 -16.46 11.59
C ARG A 65 -4.26 -15.98 12.03
N PHE A 66 -5.28 -16.17 11.21
CA PHE A 66 -6.62 -15.64 11.42
C PHE A 66 -7.65 -16.76 11.42
N ASP A 67 -8.84 -16.45 11.93
CA ASP A 67 -9.97 -17.37 11.90
C ASP A 67 -10.32 -17.77 10.46
N ALA A 68 -10.54 -19.06 10.22
CA ALA A 68 -10.81 -19.60 8.89
C ALA A 68 -12.03 -18.94 8.23
N HIS A 69 -13.09 -18.65 9.00
CA HIS A 69 -14.28 -17.98 8.48
C HIS A 69 -13.95 -16.58 7.95
N VAL A 70 -13.03 -15.88 8.60
CA VAL A 70 -12.64 -14.53 8.25
C VAL A 70 -11.77 -14.51 6.98
N VAL A 71 -10.84 -15.47 6.85
CA VAL A 71 -9.98 -15.63 5.66
C VAL A 71 -10.78 -16.12 4.45
N ASP A 72 -11.66 -17.10 4.64
CA ASP A 72 -12.48 -17.69 3.56
C ASP A 72 -13.48 -16.69 2.98
N ASN A 73 -13.94 -15.73 3.79
CA ASN A 73 -14.87 -14.69 3.36
C ASN A 73 -14.16 -13.37 3.01
N ALA A 74 -12.83 -13.33 3.01
CA ALA A 74 -12.10 -12.14 2.57
C ALA A 74 -12.21 -11.98 1.04
N GLN A 75 -12.38 -10.73 0.60
CA GLN A 75 -12.25 -10.34 -0.80
C GLN A 75 -10.80 -9.99 -1.08
N TRP A 76 -10.20 -10.67 -2.04
CA TRP A 76 -8.81 -10.37 -2.42
C TRP A 76 -8.78 -9.52 -3.67
N TYR A 77 -7.95 -8.50 -3.64
CA TYR A 77 -7.72 -7.55 -4.71
C TYR A 77 -6.24 -7.54 -5.08
N LEU A 78 -5.97 -7.55 -6.37
CA LEU A 78 -4.71 -7.11 -6.94
C LEU A 78 -4.83 -5.62 -7.21
N GLN A 79 -4.06 -4.84 -6.47
CA GLN A 79 -3.98 -3.40 -6.60
C GLN A 79 -2.72 -3.01 -7.36
N SER A 80 -2.82 -2.01 -8.21
CA SER A 80 -1.68 -1.46 -8.93
C SER A 80 -1.55 0.05 -8.70
N ALA A 81 -0.31 0.51 -8.61
CA ALA A 81 0.01 1.92 -8.49
C ALA A 81 1.25 2.25 -9.31
N MET A 82 1.33 3.48 -9.79
CA MET A 82 2.59 4.06 -10.23
C MET A 82 3.39 4.45 -8.99
N VAL A 83 4.64 3.99 -8.90
CA VAL A 83 5.55 4.28 -7.78
C VAL A 83 6.89 4.79 -8.31
N GLY A 84 7.45 5.80 -7.65
CA GLY A 84 8.72 6.40 -8.05
C GLY A 84 8.68 7.92 -8.05
N PRO A 85 9.83 8.58 -8.29
CA PRO A 85 9.90 10.04 -8.19
C PRO A 85 9.08 10.73 -9.28
N ARG A 86 8.48 11.88 -8.92
CA ARG A 86 7.91 12.87 -9.84
C ARG A 86 6.70 12.41 -10.65
N ILE A 87 5.80 11.64 -10.04
CA ILE A 87 4.55 11.22 -10.69
C ILE A 87 3.59 12.41 -10.73
N ALA A 88 3.01 12.67 -11.90
CA ALA A 88 2.00 13.70 -12.06
C ALA A 88 0.74 13.32 -11.27
N THR A 89 0.14 14.29 -10.58
CA THR A 89 -1.08 14.08 -9.80
C THR A 89 -2.28 13.85 -10.73
N ALA A 90 -3.11 12.86 -10.39
CA ALA A 90 -4.35 12.55 -11.12
C ALA A 90 -5.56 13.33 -10.56
N LEU A 91 -6.77 13.04 -11.05
CA LEU A 91 -8.00 13.84 -10.86
C LEU A 91 -8.67 13.73 -9.48
N GLY A 92 -7.99 13.29 -8.43
CA GLY A 92 -8.58 13.15 -7.09
C GLY A 92 -8.39 14.37 -6.20
N GLU A 93 -9.23 14.42 -5.15
CA GLU A 93 -9.32 15.55 -4.22
C GLU A 93 -8.63 15.26 -2.88
N VAL A 94 -8.37 13.97 -2.57
CA VAL A 94 -7.77 13.53 -1.31
C VAL A 94 -6.34 13.03 -1.55
N TYR A 95 -5.43 13.41 -0.65
CA TYR A 95 -4.01 13.10 -0.72
C TYR A 95 -3.48 12.69 0.67
N LEU A 96 -2.38 11.95 0.66
CA LEU A 96 -1.49 11.84 1.80
C LEU A 96 -0.31 12.78 1.56
N ALA A 97 -0.06 13.68 2.50
CA ALA A 97 1.04 14.64 2.46
C ALA A 97 2.11 14.28 3.49
N ALA A 98 3.36 14.65 3.19
CA ALA A 98 4.51 14.44 4.06
C ALA A 98 5.36 15.71 4.16
N ASP A 99 5.93 15.93 5.35
CA ASP A 99 6.97 16.94 5.53
C ASP A 99 8.27 16.49 4.87
N THR A 100 8.91 17.42 4.17
CA THR A 100 10.23 17.23 3.59
C THR A 100 11.33 17.69 4.56
N GLU A 101 12.58 17.30 4.29
CA GLU A 101 13.74 17.74 5.09
C GLU A 101 13.92 19.27 5.09
N THR A 102 13.38 19.98 4.10
CA THR A 102 13.40 21.45 4.01
C THR A 102 12.29 22.12 4.80
N GLY A 103 11.37 21.35 5.41
CA GLY A 103 10.23 21.84 6.16
C GLY A 103 9.03 22.25 5.29
N GLU A 104 9.09 21.99 3.98
CA GLU A 104 7.94 22.12 3.08
C GLU A 104 7.06 20.87 3.15
N VAL A 105 5.75 21.02 2.95
CA VAL A 105 4.82 19.89 2.89
C VAL A 105 4.50 19.59 1.45
N HIS A 106 4.72 18.34 1.04
CA HIS A 106 4.43 17.88 -0.33
C HIS A 106 3.43 16.73 -0.30
N ALA A 107 2.57 16.67 -1.29
CA ALA A 107 1.76 15.49 -1.56
C ALA A 107 2.69 14.29 -1.82
N ALA A 108 2.53 13.24 -1.04
CA ALA A 108 3.33 12.03 -1.07
C ALA A 108 2.65 10.93 -1.91
N ALA A 109 1.37 10.72 -1.63
CA ALA A 109 0.50 9.85 -2.39
C ALA A 109 -0.81 10.57 -2.66
N GLY A 110 -1.48 10.27 -3.76
CA GLY A 110 -2.85 10.76 -3.87
C GLY A 110 -3.45 10.76 -5.24
N ALA A 111 -4.38 11.70 -5.37
CA ALA A 111 -5.53 11.61 -6.25
C ALA A 111 -6.53 10.51 -5.84
N PHE A 112 -6.67 10.28 -4.52
CA PHE A 112 -7.74 9.44 -3.98
C PHE A 112 -9.10 10.14 -4.16
N LEU A 113 -10.14 9.36 -4.39
CA LEU A 113 -11.51 9.86 -4.56
C LEU A 113 -12.17 10.18 -3.20
N THR A 114 -11.83 9.42 -2.16
CA THR A 114 -12.42 9.55 -0.82
C THR A 114 -11.40 9.23 0.28
N GLU A 115 -11.65 9.70 1.50
CA GLU A 115 -10.84 9.34 2.67
C GLU A 115 -10.87 7.84 2.98
N SER A 116 -12.01 7.18 2.76
CA SER A 116 -12.13 5.73 2.96
C SER A 116 -11.20 4.95 2.03
N GLU A 117 -10.90 5.49 0.84
CA GLU A 117 -9.93 4.90 -0.07
C GLU A 117 -8.50 4.98 0.48
N VAL A 118 -8.17 6.06 1.19
CA VAL A 118 -6.84 6.29 1.79
C VAL A 118 -6.50 5.17 2.77
N VAL A 119 -7.46 4.71 3.56
CA VAL A 119 -7.27 3.61 4.53
C VAL A 119 -6.75 2.34 3.84
N HIS A 120 -7.17 2.08 2.60
CA HIS A 120 -6.75 0.91 1.83
C HIS A 120 -5.40 1.07 1.15
N TRP A 121 -4.97 2.30 0.87
CA TRP A 121 -3.72 2.58 0.18
C TRP A 121 -2.58 2.97 1.10
N ALA A 122 -2.87 3.57 2.26
CA ALA A 122 -1.87 4.05 3.21
C ALA A 122 -0.80 3.01 3.55
N PRO A 123 -1.14 1.72 3.74
CA PRO A 123 -0.10 0.75 4.03
C PRO A 123 0.85 0.44 2.87
N PHE A 124 0.36 0.48 1.63
CA PHE A 124 1.19 0.31 0.44
C PHE A 124 2.05 1.55 0.16
N VAL A 125 1.52 2.73 0.51
CA VAL A 125 2.29 3.99 0.51
C VAL A 125 3.47 3.87 1.49
N ASP A 126 3.23 3.39 2.71
CA ASP A 126 4.27 3.15 3.71
C ASP A 126 5.30 2.10 3.26
N ALA A 127 4.86 1.01 2.62
CA ALA A 127 5.75 -0.05 2.13
C ALA A 127 6.71 0.42 1.03
N VAL A 128 6.24 1.34 0.19
CA VAL A 128 7.03 1.93 -0.90
C VAL A 128 7.94 3.03 -0.40
N ALA A 129 7.55 3.78 0.63
CA ALA A 129 8.25 4.98 1.09
C ALA A 129 9.78 4.76 1.26
N PRO A 130 10.29 3.73 1.96
CA PRO A 130 11.73 3.53 2.14
C PRO A 130 12.51 3.28 0.84
N ARG A 131 11.82 2.91 -0.24
CA ARG A 131 12.42 2.61 -1.55
C ARG A 131 12.52 3.85 -2.43
N ILE A 132 11.88 4.96 -2.07
CA ILE A 132 11.89 6.19 -2.85
C ILE A 132 13.06 7.07 -2.38
N PRO A 133 13.89 7.62 -3.29
CA PRO A 133 14.93 8.57 -2.88
C PRO A 133 14.32 9.82 -2.22
N ASN A 134 14.91 10.27 -1.10
CA ASN A 134 14.55 11.49 -0.37
C ASN A 134 13.12 11.53 0.20
N SER A 135 12.43 10.40 0.28
CA SER A 135 11.06 10.28 0.79
C SER A 135 10.97 10.08 2.31
N ARG A 136 12.02 10.40 3.10
CA ARG A 136 12.15 9.97 4.51
C ARG A 136 10.94 10.34 5.37
N ILE A 137 9.98 9.44 5.40
CA ILE A 137 8.76 9.45 6.19
C ILE A 137 9.00 8.48 7.35
N SER A 138 8.68 8.90 8.58
CA SER A 138 8.61 7.95 9.69
C SER A 138 7.17 7.51 9.88
N SER A 139 6.97 6.20 9.75
CA SER A 139 5.74 5.49 10.07
C SER A 139 5.47 5.59 11.57
N ALA A 140 4.89 6.69 12.01
CA ALA A 140 4.43 6.84 13.37
C ALA A 140 3.01 7.40 13.39
N GLY A 141 2.09 6.71 12.72
CA GLY A 141 0.65 6.87 12.86
C GLY A 141 0.07 8.21 12.38
N ILE A 142 -1.18 8.16 11.92
CA ILE A 142 -2.01 9.34 11.70
C ILE A 142 -2.29 9.96 13.09
N PRO A 143 -1.84 11.17 13.43
CA PRO A 143 -2.21 11.81 14.68
C PRO A 143 -3.41 12.74 14.48
N ASP A 144 -4.42 12.59 15.32
CA ASP A 144 -5.34 13.67 15.68
C ASP A 144 -4.55 14.79 16.39
N GLY A 145 -4.02 15.76 15.64
CA GLY A 145 -3.47 17.00 16.22
C GLY A 145 -2.10 17.48 15.68
N PRO A 146 -1.70 18.72 16.03
CA PRO A 146 -0.61 19.42 15.36
C PRO A 146 0.76 18.87 15.79
N THR A 147 1.55 18.40 14.81
CA THR A 147 2.92 17.91 15.03
C THR A 147 3.93 19.05 14.82
N PRO A 148 4.79 19.40 15.80
CA PRO A 148 5.84 20.40 15.62
C PRO A 148 7.16 19.82 15.05
N LYS A 149 7.91 20.72 14.43
CA LYS A 149 9.13 20.56 13.62
C LYS A 149 10.24 19.69 14.26
N GLY A 150 10.66 18.63 13.56
CA GLY A 150 11.95 17.96 13.79
C GLY A 150 11.99 16.43 13.71
N GLY A 151 10.87 15.75 13.46
CA GLY A 151 10.83 14.29 13.24
C GLY A 151 10.66 13.93 11.75
N PRO A 152 11.00 12.71 11.33
CA PRO A 152 10.79 12.30 9.93
C PRO A 152 9.29 12.34 9.63
N GLY A 153 8.92 13.00 8.53
CA GLY A 153 7.55 13.41 8.22
C GLY A 153 6.56 12.26 8.38
N ARG A 154 5.50 12.47 9.15
CA ARG A 154 4.39 11.51 9.22
C ARG A 154 3.45 11.80 8.06
N LEU A 155 2.87 10.74 7.46
CA LEU A 155 1.81 10.93 6.48
C LEU A 155 0.59 11.55 7.16
N ARG A 156 0.07 12.62 6.58
CA ARG A 156 -1.17 13.28 7.04
C ARG A 156 -2.15 13.44 5.88
N LEU A 157 -3.43 13.45 6.20
CA LEU A 157 -4.47 13.72 5.23
C LEU A 157 -4.34 15.17 4.73
N ALA A 158 -4.49 15.39 3.43
CA ALA A 158 -4.54 16.70 2.80
C ALA A 158 -5.60 16.71 1.70
N TYR A 159 -6.20 17.87 1.47
CA TYR A 159 -7.20 18.07 0.43
C TYR A 159 -6.65 18.99 -0.64
N ARG A 160 -7.04 18.71 -1.89
CA ARG A 160 -6.64 19.54 -3.01
C ARG A 160 -7.05 21.00 -2.76
N GLY A 161 -6.07 21.90 -2.87
CA GLY A 161 -6.26 23.33 -2.59
C GLY A 161 -5.83 23.77 -1.20
N ASP A 162 -5.37 22.86 -0.34
CA ASP A 162 -4.69 23.21 0.91
C ASP A 162 -3.47 24.10 0.62
N ALA A 163 -3.50 25.35 1.13
CA ALA A 163 -2.51 26.38 0.80
C ALA A 163 -1.08 26.03 1.25
N GLU A 164 -0.95 25.17 2.25
CA GLU A 164 0.32 24.77 2.84
C GLU A 164 0.94 23.53 2.18
N VAL A 165 0.29 22.95 1.16
CA VAL A 165 0.69 21.68 0.54
C VAL A 165 1.01 21.86 -0.94
N SER A 166 2.20 21.43 -1.35
CA SER A 166 2.57 21.32 -2.76
C SER A 166 1.99 20.04 -3.38
N PHE A 167 1.10 20.18 -4.35
CA PHE A 167 0.47 19.07 -5.10
C PHE A 167 1.08 18.83 -6.49
N SER A 168 2.25 19.42 -6.76
CA SER A 168 2.85 19.41 -8.10
C SER A 168 3.21 18.00 -8.57
N GLN A 169 3.69 17.15 -7.65
CA GLN A 169 4.10 15.78 -7.92
C GLN A 169 3.88 14.92 -6.68
N VAL A 170 3.62 13.63 -6.90
CA VAL A 170 3.58 12.58 -5.87
C VAL A 170 4.62 11.51 -6.20
N TRP A 171 4.84 10.57 -5.28
CA TRP A 171 5.67 9.39 -5.51
C TRP A 171 4.91 8.07 -5.44
N PHE A 172 3.61 8.14 -5.14
CA PHE A 172 2.67 7.03 -5.21
C PHE A 172 1.35 7.52 -5.83
N ALA A 173 0.87 6.87 -6.89
CA ALA A 173 -0.42 7.16 -7.51
C ALA A 173 -1.17 5.85 -7.80
N PRO A 174 -2.33 5.61 -7.16
CA PRO A 174 -3.20 4.48 -7.48
C PRO A 174 -3.54 4.42 -8.98
N MET A 175 -3.63 3.21 -9.53
CA MET A 175 -4.01 2.99 -10.93
C MET A 175 -5.27 2.13 -11.04
N ASP A 176 -5.24 0.90 -10.54
CA ASP A 176 -6.34 -0.05 -10.69
C ASP A 176 -6.44 -0.98 -9.46
N SER A 177 -7.63 -1.53 -9.23
CA SER A 177 -7.94 -2.50 -8.19
C SER A 177 -8.85 -3.58 -8.75
N THR A 178 -8.28 -4.75 -9.02
CA THR A 178 -8.99 -5.89 -9.62
C THR A 178 -9.20 -6.99 -8.59
N ARG A 179 -10.42 -7.49 -8.45
CA ARG A 179 -10.71 -8.63 -7.55
C ARG A 179 -10.13 -9.92 -8.12
N VAL A 180 -9.33 -10.63 -7.33
CA VAL A 180 -8.65 -11.89 -7.72
C VAL A 180 -9.16 -13.13 -6.98
N TYR A 181 -9.84 -12.97 -5.84
CA TYR A 181 -10.41 -14.10 -5.07
C TYR A 181 -11.72 -13.71 -4.32
N PRO A 182 -12.59 -14.68 -3.97
CA PRO A 182 -12.64 -16.04 -4.50
C PRO A 182 -13.29 -16.04 -5.89
N LYS A 183 -12.57 -16.50 -6.90
CA LYS A 183 -13.27 -17.07 -8.05
C LYS A 183 -13.95 -18.36 -7.56
N ARG A 184 -15.24 -18.31 -7.21
CA ARG A 184 -16.14 -19.48 -7.20
C ARG A 184 -17.24 -19.16 -8.20
N ILE A 185 -17.56 -19.99 -9.21
CA ILE A 185 -17.79 -21.44 -9.17
C ILE A 185 -17.19 -22.10 -10.43
N HIS A 186 -16.28 -23.07 -10.30
CA HIS A 186 -16.21 -24.13 -11.30
C HIS A 186 -17.32 -25.11 -10.96
N ILE A 187 -18.42 -25.05 -11.70
CA ILE A 187 -19.24 -26.24 -11.87
C ILE A 187 -18.39 -27.07 -12.82
N GLY A 188 -17.69 -28.07 -12.28
CA GLY A 188 -17.25 -29.15 -13.14
C GLY A 188 -18.51 -29.71 -13.78
N ASP A 189 -18.54 -29.74 -15.11
CA ASP A 189 -19.50 -30.56 -15.86
C ASP A 189 -19.21 -32.04 -15.56
N ASP A 190 -19.45 -32.46 -14.33
CA ASP A 190 -19.79 -33.84 -13.97
C ASP A 190 -21.30 -33.88 -13.75
N ALA A 191 -22.02 -33.53 -14.82
CA ALA A 191 -23.44 -33.81 -14.98
C ALA A 191 -23.79 -33.80 -16.47
N LEU A 192 -23.33 -34.84 -17.19
CA LEU A 192 -24.14 -35.71 -18.05
C LEU A 192 -23.31 -36.86 -18.63
#